data_AF-A0A7K8LLY9-F1
#
_entry.id   AF-A0A7K8LLY9-F1
#
_cell.length_a   1.000
_cell.length_b   1.000
_cell.length_c   1.000
_cell.angle_alpha   90.00
_cell.angle_beta   90.00
_cell.angle_gamma   90.00
#
_symmetry.space_group_name_H-M   'P 1'
#
loop_
_entity.id
_entity.type
_entity.pdbx_description
1 polymer ?
#
loop_
_entity_poly.entity_id
_entity_poly.type
_entity_poly.pdbx_seq_one_letter_code
_entity_poly.pdbx_strand_id
1 'polypeptide(L)'
;AGLGRACRCYKHLDKCEHQITAHEVKYQLHNAHTRTLFHCNCTRRLVRFLRRARDVSEVEVAVLAHRVATDCFVLEPPAACSQAEGPQRNCTAAPRAMLVPAQHLKKTLRRWGPLHITSKAEHPEWKTQDSGGTL
;
A
#
# COMPACT_ATOMS: atom_id res chain seq x y z
N ALA A 1 25.29 -13.03 -12.41
CA ALA A 1 25.45 -11.77 -11.65
C ALA A 1 24.24 -11.60 -10.73
N GLY A 2 24.46 -11.65 -9.42
CA GLY A 2 23.39 -11.79 -8.41
C GLY A 2 22.52 -10.54 -8.27
N LEU A 3 21.20 -10.76 -8.32
CA LEU A 3 20.10 -9.81 -8.11
C LEU A 3 19.98 -9.34 -6.63
N GLY A 4 21.11 -9.03 -5.97
CA GLY A 4 21.20 -9.12 -4.51
C GLY A 4 21.52 -7.84 -3.75
N ARG A 5 21.77 -6.69 -4.40
CA ARG A 5 21.96 -5.44 -3.65
C ARG A 5 20.60 -4.76 -3.49
N ALA A 6 19.88 -5.12 -2.43
CA ALA A 6 18.68 -4.38 -2.03
C ALA A 6 19.03 -2.89 -1.95
N CYS A 7 18.39 -2.06 -2.78
CA CYS A 7 18.62 -0.61 -2.74
C CYS A 7 18.38 -0.09 -1.33
N ARG A 8 19.19 0.89 -0.89
CA ARG A 8 19.07 1.47 0.47
C ARG A 8 17.66 1.99 0.74
N CYS A 9 16.96 2.39 -0.30
CA CYS A 9 15.56 2.79 -0.30
C CYS A 9 14.59 1.69 0.20
N TYR A 10 14.85 0.41 -0.08
CA TYR A 10 13.98 -0.71 0.30
C TYR A 10 14.05 -1.08 1.77
N LYS A 11 15.13 -0.72 2.47
CA LYS A 11 15.28 -1.07 3.90
C LYS A 11 14.11 -0.61 4.77
N HIS A 12 13.37 0.42 4.35
CA HIS A 12 12.17 0.90 5.05
C HIS A 12 10.91 0.08 4.73
N LEU A 13 10.86 -0.55 3.56
CA LEU A 13 9.79 -1.44 3.14
C LEU A 13 10.01 -2.87 3.62
N ASP A 14 11.26 -3.35 3.63
CA ASP A 14 11.60 -4.70 4.12
C ASP A 14 11.25 -4.88 5.62
N LYS A 15 11.23 -3.78 6.37
CA LYS A 15 10.81 -3.75 7.79
C LYS A 15 9.30 -3.56 7.96
N CYS A 16 8.53 -3.55 6.88
CA CYS A 16 7.08 -3.39 6.97
C CYS A 16 6.43 -4.75 7.21
N GLU A 17 5.99 -4.99 8.44
CA GLU A 17 5.24 -6.19 8.81
C GLU A 17 3.89 -6.30 8.05
N HIS A 18 3.40 -5.15 7.59
CA HIS A 18 2.09 -4.99 6.97
C HIS A 18 2.23 -4.71 5.48
N GLN A 19 2.26 -5.79 4.69
CA GLN A 19 2.25 -5.77 3.24
C GLN A 19 1.27 -6.79 2.67
N ILE A 20 0.75 -6.50 1.48
CA ILE A 20 -0.11 -7.37 0.67
C ILE A 20 0.54 -7.44 -0.71
N THR A 21 1.06 -8.60 -1.07
CA THR A 21 1.76 -8.83 -2.35
C THR A 21 0.79 -8.75 -3.53
N ALA A 22 1.32 -8.71 -4.75
CA ALA A 22 0.50 -8.60 -5.95
C ALA A 22 -0.53 -9.74 -6.03
N HIS A 23 -1.80 -9.42 -6.27
CA HIS A 23 -2.90 -10.38 -6.36
C HIS A 23 -3.18 -11.21 -5.08
N GLU A 24 -2.55 -10.87 -3.95
CA GLU A 24 -2.83 -11.51 -2.66
C GLU A 24 -4.10 -10.95 -2.02
N VAL A 25 -4.80 -11.80 -1.27
CA VAL A 25 -5.87 -11.39 -0.36
C VAL A 25 -5.36 -11.46 1.07
N LYS A 26 -5.34 -10.32 1.77
CA LYS A 26 -4.91 -10.25 3.16
C LYS A 26 -5.61 -9.10 3.87
N TYR A 27 -5.86 -9.21 5.17
CA TYR A 27 -6.61 -8.20 5.95
C TYR A 27 -7.98 -7.86 5.33
N GLN A 28 -8.63 -8.87 4.73
CA GLN A 28 -9.91 -8.72 4.02
C GLN A 28 -9.85 -7.73 2.82
N LEU A 29 -8.66 -7.49 2.29
CA LEU A 29 -8.43 -6.65 1.10
C LEU A 29 -7.73 -7.48 0.02
N HIS A 30 -8.32 -7.51 -1.19
CA HIS A 30 -7.68 -8.08 -2.37
C HIS A 30 -6.80 -7.02 -3.05
N ASN A 31 -5.51 -7.33 -3.22
CA ASN A 31 -4.62 -6.46 -3.98
C ASN A 31 -4.76 -6.67 -5.49
N ALA A 32 -5.64 -5.91 -6.13
CA ALA A 32 -5.79 -5.93 -7.59
C ALA A 32 -4.56 -5.37 -8.35
N HIS A 33 -3.58 -4.78 -7.67
CA HIS A 33 -2.37 -4.27 -8.32
C HIS A 33 -1.38 -5.39 -8.61
N THR A 34 -0.64 -5.24 -9.70
CA THR A 34 0.55 -6.05 -10.02
C THR A 34 1.76 -5.72 -9.14
N ARG A 35 1.61 -4.76 -8.22
CA ARG A 35 2.65 -4.26 -7.30
C ARG A 35 2.23 -4.51 -5.86
N THR A 36 3.20 -4.56 -4.95
CA THR A 36 2.93 -4.78 -3.53
C THR A 36 2.29 -3.54 -2.90
N LEU A 37 1.19 -3.73 -2.18
CA LEU A 37 0.60 -2.74 -1.29
C LEU A 37 1.32 -2.79 0.06
N PHE A 38 1.70 -1.61 0.56
CA PHE A 38 2.31 -1.47 1.88
C PHE A 38 1.43 -0.61 2.77
N HIS A 39 1.57 -0.78 4.09
CA HIS A 39 0.93 0.11 5.04
C HIS A 39 1.37 1.57 4.83
N CYS A 40 0.44 2.53 4.94
CA CYS A 40 0.72 3.93 4.65
C CYS A 40 1.86 4.53 5.51
N ASN A 41 2.04 4.05 6.74
CA ASN A 41 3.19 4.49 7.57
C ASN A 41 4.53 4.03 6.99
N CYS A 42 4.59 2.85 6.36
CA CYS A 42 5.79 2.35 5.69
C CYS A 42 6.12 3.19 4.46
N THR A 43 5.14 3.51 3.62
CA THR A 43 5.35 4.37 2.44
C THR A 43 5.69 5.82 2.84
N ARG A 44 5.15 6.34 3.96
CA ARG A 44 5.57 7.63 4.53
C ARG A 44 7.02 7.62 5.04
N ARG A 45 7.47 6.53 5.66
CA ARG A 45 8.89 6.35 6.06
C ARG A 45 9.81 6.35 4.84
N LEU A 46 9.45 5.62 3.79
CA LEU A 46 10.17 5.62 2.52
C LEU A 46 10.26 7.04 1.94
N VAL A 47 9.16 7.77 1.84
CA VAL A 47 9.17 9.14 1.30
C VAL A 47 10.05 10.08 2.12
N ARG A 48 10.04 9.97 3.46
CA ARG A 48 10.94 10.75 4.31
C ARG A 48 12.41 10.44 4.04
N PHE A 49 12.75 9.18 3.80
CA PHE A 49 14.09 8.78 3.40
C PHE A 49 14.47 9.36 2.04
N LEU A 50 13.63 9.16 1.01
CA LEU A 50 13.88 9.65 -0.35
C LEU A 50 14.07 11.17 -0.41
N ARG A 51 13.38 11.93 0.46
CA ARG A 51 13.55 13.39 0.56
C ARG A 51 14.89 13.82 1.17
N ARG A 52 15.51 12.98 1.99
CA ARG A 52 16.77 13.27 2.68
C ARG A 52 17.98 12.68 1.95
N ALA A 53 17.77 11.62 1.19
CA ALA A 53 18.82 10.97 0.42
C ALA A 53 19.33 11.92 -0.67
N ARG A 54 20.66 12.08 -0.72
CA ARG A 54 21.33 12.94 -1.71
C ARG A 54 21.66 12.18 -3.00
N ASP A 55 21.81 10.86 -2.92
CA ASP A 55 22.34 10.01 -4.01
C ASP A 55 21.45 8.79 -4.31
N VAL A 56 20.13 8.99 -4.47
CA VAL A 56 19.30 7.91 -5.06
C VAL A 56 19.45 8.00 -6.56
N SER A 57 19.71 6.89 -7.23
CA SER A 57 19.79 6.84 -8.69
C SER A 57 18.41 6.69 -9.34
N GLU A 58 18.28 7.09 -10.61
CA GLU A 58 17.06 6.88 -11.39
C GLU A 58 16.66 5.39 -11.45
N VAL A 59 17.65 4.50 -11.57
CA VAL A 59 17.44 3.04 -11.57
C VAL A 59 16.80 2.60 -10.26
N GLU A 60 17.32 3.07 -9.11
CA GLU A 60 16.74 2.74 -7.80
C GLU A 60 15.29 3.20 -7.68
N VAL A 61 14.95 4.38 -8.21
CA VAL A 61 13.57 4.87 -8.22
C VAL A 61 12.68 4.09 -9.20
N ALA A 62 13.19 3.69 -10.35
CA ALA A 62 12.46 2.86 -11.30
C ALA A 62 12.11 1.49 -10.72
N VAL A 63 13.05 0.84 -10.04
CA VAL A 63 12.77 -0.43 -9.34
C VAL A 63 11.72 -0.18 -8.24
N LEU A 64 11.79 0.94 -7.50
CA LEU A 64 10.77 1.25 -6.46
C LEU A 64 9.38 1.35 -7.07
N ALA A 65 9.28 2.08 -8.17
CA ALA A 65 8.04 2.28 -8.90
C ALA A 65 7.49 0.99 -9.54
N HIS A 66 8.34 0.01 -9.82
CA HIS A 66 7.90 -1.29 -10.31
C HIS A 66 7.42 -2.22 -9.19
N ARG A 67 7.96 -2.08 -7.96
CA ARG A 67 7.61 -2.97 -6.83
C ARG A 67 6.47 -2.46 -5.95
N VAL A 68 6.32 -1.15 -5.85
CA VAL A 68 5.43 -0.50 -4.87
C VAL A 68 4.21 0.07 -5.58
N ALA A 69 3.02 -0.32 -5.14
CA ALA A 69 1.78 0.27 -5.64
C ALA A 69 1.73 1.78 -5.31
N THR A 70 1.06 2.56 -6.15
CA THR A 70 0.89 4.00 -5.90
C THR A 70 -0.16 4.30 -4.83
N ASP A 71 -0.79 3.26 -4.31
CA ASP A 71 -1.79 3.29 -3.26
C ASP A 71 -1.22 2.52 -2.06
N CYS A 72 -1.73 2.82 -0.86
CA CYS A 72 -1.31 2.17 0.38
C CYS A 72 -2.55 1.76 1.15
N PHE A 73 -2.39 1.02 2.25
CA PHE A 73 -3.51 0.70 3.11
C PHE A 73 -3.28 1.13 4.55
N VAL A 74 -4.39 1.34 5.27
CA VAL A 74 -4.44 1.49 6.72
C VAL A 74 -5.18 0.31 7.31
N LEU A 75 -4.77 -0.16 8.49
CA LEU A 75 -5.52 -1.18 9.22
C LEU A 75 -6.50 -0.51 10.18
N GLU A 76 -7.77 -0.86 10.05
CA GLU A 76 -8.80 -0.50 11.00
C GLU A 76 -8.91 -1.56 12.10
N PRO A 77 -9.14 -1.13 13.36
CA PRO A 77 -9.57 -2.04 14.41
C PRO A 77 -10.86 -2.76 13.99
N PRO A 78 -11.04 -4.03 14.37
CA PRO A 78 -12.27 -4.75 14.03
C PRO A 78 -13.49 -4.07 14.68
N ALA A 79 -14.55 -3.83 13.89
CA ALA A 79 -15.76 -3.14 14.34
C ALA A 79 -16.43 -3.81 15.58
N ALA A 80 -16.29 -5.13 15.72
CA ALA A 80 -16.79 -5.90 16.85
C ALA A 80 -16.10 -5.57 18.19
N CYS A 81 -14.89 -4.98 18.16
CA CYS A 81 -14.16 -4.60 19.37
C CYS A 81 -14.43 -3.14 19.80
N SER A 82 -15.11 -2.33 18.98
CA SER A 82 -15.35 -0.91 19.25
C SER A 82 -16.66 -0.59 19.98
N GLN A 83 -17.53 -1.59 20.20
CA GLN A 83 -18.85 -1.40 20.85
C GLN A 83 -19.02 -2.14 22.19
N ALA A 84 -17.95 -2.70 22.77
CA ALA A 84 -18.04 -3.34 24.08
C ALA A 84 -17.61 -2.36 25.18
N GLU A 85 -18.58 -1.76 25.86
CA GLU A 85 -18.37 -1.21 27.20
C GLU A 85 -18.15 -2.38 28.17
N GLY A 86 -16.91 -2.88 28.23
CA GLY A 86 -16.52 -3.95 29.14
C GLY A 86 -15.10 -4.45 28.87
N PRO A 87 -14.44 -5.12 29.82
CA PRO A 87 -13.09 -5.64 29.64
C PRO A 87 -13.15 -6.86 28.71
N GLN A 88 -13.24 -6.63 27.40
CA GLN A 88 -13.01 -7.68 26.40
C GLN A 88 -11.55 -8.09 26.49
N ARG A 89 -11.28 -9.19 27.19
CA ARG A 89 -9.90 -9.69 27.33
C ARG A 89 -9.37 -10.34 26.04
N ASN A 90 -10.22 -10.63 25.04
CA ASN A 90 -9.82 -11.46 23.90
C ASN A 90 -10.68 -11.18 22.65
N CYS A 91 -10.54 -10.01 22.01
CA CYS A 91 -11.17 -9.79 20.70
C CYS A 91 -10.33 -10.48 19.61
N THR A 92 -10.79 -11.61 19.08
CA THR A 92 -10.08 -12.40 18.03
C THR A 92 -10.43 -11.96 16.61
N ALA A 93 -11.16 -10.85 16.46
CA ALA A 93 -11.58 -10.38 15.14
C ALA A 93 -10.37 -9.92 14.31
N ALA A 94 -10.32 -10.34 13.03
CA ALA A 94 -9.22 -9.99 12.15
C ALA A 94 -9.29 -8.50 11.77
N PRO A 95 -8.15 -7.78 11.74
CA PRO A 95 -8.12 -6.40 11.29
C PRO A 95 -8.52 -6.29 9.81
N ARG A 96 -9.17 -5.18 9.46
CA ARG A 96 -9.61 -4.87 8.09
C ARG A 96 -8.71 -3.80 7.49
N ALA A 97 -8.24 -4.01 6.27
CA ALA A 97 -7.48 -3.01 5.54
C ALA A 97 -8.39 -2.11 4.70
N MET A 98 -8.14 -0.81 4.74
CA MET A 98 -8.72 0.15 3.80
C MET A 98 -7.66 0.65 2.83
N LEU A 99 -7.90 0.45 1.54
CA LEU A 99 -7.07 0.99 0.48
C LEU A 99 -7.25 2.51 0.38
N VAL A 100 -6.15 3.25 0.31
CA VAL A 100 -6.15 4.71 0.22
C VAL A 100 -5.11 5.21 -0.79
N PRO A 101 -5.37 6.32 -1.51
CA PRO A 101 -4.38 6.92 -2.38
C PRO A 101 -3.13 7.40 -1.64
N ALA A 102 -1.95 6.91 -2.02
CA ALA A 102 -0.68 7.35 -1.42
C ALA A 102 -0.16 8.63 -2.10
N GLN A 103 -0.85 9.75 -1.90
CA GLN A 103 -0.49 11.03 -2.54
C GLN A 103 0.97 11.45 -2.24
N HIS A 104 1.47 11.18 -1.03
CA HIS A 104 2.87 11.44 -0.66
C HIS A 104 3.86 10.65 -1.54
N LEU A 105 3.52 9.41 -1.87
CA LEU A 105 4.33 8.55 -2.71
C LEU A 105 4.21 8.98 -4.18
N LYS A 106 2.99 9.17 -4.69
CA LYS A 106 2.73 9.67 -6.05
C LYS A 106 3.49 10.97 -6.34
N LYS A 107 3.42 11.95 -5.45
CA LYS A 107 4.15 13.24 -5.57
C LYS A 107 5.68 13.06 -5.57
N THR A 108 6.18 12.16 -4.72
CA THR A 108 7.63 11.92 -4.61
C THR A 108 8.15 11.21 -5.84
N LEU A 109 7.47 10.18 -6.35
CA LEU A 109 7.89 9.44 -7.55
C LEU A 109 7.81 10.31 -8.82
N ARG A 110 6.78 11.15 -8.97
CA ARG A 110 6.65 12.08 -10.11
C ARG A 110 7.77 13.10 -10.21
N ARG A 111 8.40 13.48 -9.10
CA ARG A 111 9.53 14.44 -9.09
C ARG A 111 10.75 13.90 -9.82
N TRP A 112 10.84 12.57 -10.01
CA TRP A 112 12.01 11.88 -10.57
C TRP A 112 11.80 11.50 -12.04
N GLY A 113 11.01 12.31 -12.74
CA GLY A 113 10.70 12.15 -14.15
C GLY A 113 9.46 11.29 -14.41
N PRO A 114 8.98 11.25 -15.66
CA PRO A 114 7.99 10.28 -16.09
C PRO A 114 8.68 8.91 -16.09
N LEU A 115 8.64 8.24 -14.95
CA LEU A 115 8.76 6.79 -14.89
C LEU A 115 7.81 6.28 -15.97
N HIS A 116 8.34 5.66 -17.03
CA HIS A 116 7.55 4.98 -18.05
C HIS A 116 6.79 3.82 -17.38
N ILE A 117 5.73 4.17 -16.65
CA ILE A 117 4.72 3.29 -16.12
C ILE A 117 3.65 3.36 -17.19
N THR A 118 3.69 2.42 -18.13
CA THR A 118 2.57 2.17 -19.03
C THR A 118 1.36 1.83 -18.18
N SER A 119 0.51 2.82 -17.92
CA SER A 119 -0.79 2.63 -17.30
C SER A 119 -1.72 2.04 -18.34
N LYS A 120 -1.73 0.71 -18.46
CA LYS A 120 -2.96 -0.03 -18.74
C LYS A 120 -3.22 -0.93 -17.56
N ALA A 121 -3.71 -0.32 -16.49
CA ALA A 121 -4.53 -1.03 -15.53
C ALA A 121 -5.93 -0.44 -15.72
N GLU A 122 -6.74 -1.16 -16.48
CA GLU A 122 -8.17 -0.95 -16.57
C GLU A 122 -8.71 -0.87 -15.14
N HIS A 123 -9.46 0.19 -14.83
CA HIS A 123 -10.32 0.22 -13.67
C HIS A 123 -11.37 -0.88 -13.85
N PRO A 124 -11.53 -1.87 -12.95
CA PRO A 124 -12.81 -2.50 -12.80
C PRO A 124 -13.71 -1.45 -12.15
N GLU A 125 -14.62 -0.91 -12.95
CA GLU A 125 -15.75 -0.12 -12.48
C GLU A 125 -16.57 -1.01 -11.52
N TRP A 126 -16.34 -0.89 -10.22
CA TRP A 126 -17.23 -1.47 -9.22
C TRP A 126 -18.49 -0.61 -9.21
N LYS A 127 -19.57 -1.10 -9.83
CA LYS A 127 -20.91 -0.57 -9.60
C LYS A 127 -21.32 -0.88 -8.17
N THR A 128 -21.40 0.16 -7.36
CA THR A 128 -22.17 0.15 -6.12
C THR A 128 -23.64 -0.01 -6.52
N GLN A 129 -24.20 -1.21 -6.37
CA GLN A 129 -25.66 -1.34 -6.23
C GLN A 129 -25.98 -1.26 -4.75
N ASP A 130 -26.33 -0.06 -4.33
CA ASP A 130 -27.11 0.14 -3.12
C ASP A 130 -28.60 -0.04 -3.43
N SER A 131 -29.20 -0.72 -2.47
CA SER A 131 -30.56 -1.14 -2.20
C SER A 131 -31.68 -0.13 -2.52
N GLY A 132 -32.85 -0.64 -2.89
CA GLY A 132 -34.10 0.10 -2.87
C GLY A 132 -35.28 -0.84 -3.08
N GLY A 133 -35.99 -1.16 -1.99
CA GLY A 133 -37.14 -2.07 -1.99
C GLY A 133 -38.47 -1.43 -2.39
N THR A 134 -39.47 -2.31 -2.41
CA THR A 134 -40.92 -2.09 -2.27
C THR A 134 -41.68 -1.56 -3.49
N LEU A 135 -42.46 -2.45 -4.11
CA LEU A 135 -43.92 -2.59 -3.91
C LEU A 135 -44.37 -4.01 -4.30
#